data_AF-A0A4Y9SYW5-F1
#
_entry.id   AF-A0A4Y9SYW5-F1
#
_cell.length_a   1.000
_cell.length_b   1.000
_cell.length_c   1.000
_cell.angle_alpha   90.00
_cell.angle_beta   90.00
_cell.angle_gamma   90.00
#
_symmetry.space_group_name_H-M   'P 1'
#
loop_
_entity.id
_entity.type
_entity.pdbx_description
1 polymer ?
#
loop_
_entity_poly.entity_id
_entity_poly.type
_entity_poly.pdbx_seq_one_letter_code
_entity_poly.pdbx_strand_id
1 'polypeptide(L)'
;MEMDRFNSMVARLEQESAHAPRQYRVKVAILVLLGFAILALVLATVGFGLVALAGIAAVLAYAGGAAWLLLLKLGKLLFLLAIPLWFTLKSAVQALFIRLPAPQGREITRAQAPALFDALDEMRQKMQGPRFHHVLIVDEMNAAIVQRPAFGLVGWPRNYLLLGLPLLECLSPDEAMAVVAHEYGHLAGAHGRFSAYVYRLRHTWTTLHAFIAHFEGWLARLVAPLVRWYAPYFNAYTFVLARADEYRADAASVQLVGSDSAARALKRVNLVGQQYQLYLQSTYQRANDEATPPKDLLDHWAVRAREEIDVADTTRWLEEALDREGHFTDTHPTLRARLSALTEGYDALHVLPPAVAGESAGQAWFGSAINTLRSELQEQWAAQVTQGWAERYAETQAERAKLQELRNLPEREAESQIEMLSLSMRLEPEVDLREELAAFNAANRDHAFGLYLQGVALLDKGERLGLSLLDRAMEVDPEATKAACQRAYVFLSEQKEDALASEYVERWRKYDEGEARPA
;
A
#
# COMPACT_ATOMS: atom_id res chain seq x y z
N MET A 1 19.37 7.93 13.61
CA MET A 1 20.25 6.77 13.88
C MET A 1 20.87 6.42 12.54
N GLU A 2 22.18 6.22 12.48
CA GLU A 2 22.82 5.77 11.22
C GLU A 2 22.31 4.38 10.84
N MET A 3 22.16 4.13 9.53
CA MET A 3 21.50 2.93 9.00
C MET A 3 22.19 1.64 9.46
N ASP A 4 23.51 1.62 9.48
CA ASP A 4 24.32 0.46 9.91
C ASP A 4 24.11 0.11 11.39
N ARG A 5 23.89 1.13 12.22
CA ARG A 5 23.59 0.95 13.65
C ARG A 5 22.19 0.40 13.86
N PHE A 6 21.24 0.73 12.99
CA PHE A 6 19.89 0.17 13.02
C PHE A 6 19.91 -1.30 12.57
N ASN A 7 20.59 -1.61 11.47
CA ASN A 7 20.69 -2.97 10.93
C ASN A 7 21.37 -3.94 11.90
N SER A 8 22.49 -3.53 12.51
CA SER A 8 23.16 -4.33 13.55
C SER A 8 22.29 -4.53 14.79
N MET A 9 21.47 -3.54 15.15
CA MET A 9 20.50 -3.68 16.24
C MET A 9 19.41 -4.69 15.90
N VAL A 10 18.83 -4.63 14.68
CA VAL A 10 17.80 -5.56 14.22
C VAL A 10 18.35 -6.99 14.23
N ALA A 11 19.52 -7.25 13.65
CA ALA A 11 20.13 -8.58 13.62
C ALA A 11 20.32 -9.19 15.02
N ARG A 12 20.78 -8.38 15.99
CA ARG A 12 20.90 -8.82 17.39
C ARG A 12 19.54 -9.14 18.01
N LEU A 13 18.53 -8.32 17.74
CA LEU A 13 17.17 -8.52 18.27
C LEU A 13 16.51 -9.76 17.66
N GLU A 14 16.77 -10.08 16.39
CA GLU A 14 16.30 -11.31 15.73
C GLU A 14 16.86 -12.54 16.43
N GLN A 15 18.18 -12.55 16.71
CA GLN A 15 18.81 -13.62 17.47
C GLN A 15 18.21 -13.77 18.88
N GLU A 16 17.95 -12.65 19.55
CA GLU A 16 17.33 -12.65 20.87
C GLU A 16 15.90 -13.20 20.85
N SER A 17 15.10 -12.78 19.87
CA SER A 17 13.73 -13.24 19.64
C SER A 17 13.67 -14.74 19.37
N ALA A 18 14.64 -15.27 18.61
CA ALA A 18 14.77 -16.69 18.32
C ALA A 18 15.14 -17.52 19.56
N HIS A 19 16.10 -17.07 20.36
CA HIS A 19 16.54 -17.82 21.55
C HIS A 19 15.56 -17.76 22.73
N ALA A 20 14.93 -16.60 22.97
CA ALA A 20 14.05 -16.41 24.12
C ALA A 20 12.73 -15.70 23.76
N PRO A 21 11.83 -16.32 22.98
CA PRO A 21 10.67 -15.65 22.42
C PRO A 21 9.72 -15.06 23.47
N ARG A 22 9.52 -15.75 24.60
CA ARG A 22 8.67 -15.27 25.70
C ARG A 22 9.26 -14.04 26.38
N GLN A 23 10.56 -14.03 26.64
CA GLN A 23 11.24 -12.91 27.27
C GLN A 23 11.28 -11.70 26.34
N TYR A 24 11.52 -11.94 25.04
CA TYR A 24 11.49 -10.92 24.02
C TYR A 24 10.12 -10.21 23.96
N ARG A 25 9.02 -10.97 23.98
CA ARG A 25 7.66 -10.40 24.05
C ARG A 25 7.44 -9.54 25.28
N VAL A 26 7.94 -9.96 26.45
CA VAL A 26 7.86 -9.15 27.68
C VAL A 26 8.62 -7.82 27.51
N LYS A 27 9.81 -7.84 26.89
CA LYS A 27 10.55 -6.61 26.57
C LYS A 27 9.77 -5.69 25.64
N VAL A 28 9.17 -6.23 24.58
CA VAL A 28 8.30 -5.44 23.67
C VAL A 28 7.09 -4.89 24.43
N ALA A 29 6.48 -5.66 25.32
CA ALA A 29 5.34 -5.21 26.12
C ALA A 29 5.72 -4.07 27.09
N ILE A 30 6.88 -4.16 27.74
CA ILE A 30 7.43 -3.07 28.56
C ILE A 30 7.69 -1.83 27.70
N LEU A 31 8.21 -1.99 26.49
CA LEU A 31 8.46 -0.89 25.57
C LEU A 31 7.16 -0.23 25.09
N VAL A 32 6.12 -1.02 24.82
CA VAL A 32 4.76 -0.54 24.52
C VAL A 32 4.19 0.25 25.69
N LEU A 33 4.29 -0.28 26.93
CA LEU A 33 3.86 0.42 28.14
C LEU A 33 4.62 1.73 28.36
N LEU A 34 5.93 1.74 28.11
CA LEU A 34 6.74 2.96 28.14
C LEU A 34 6.22 3.98 27.11
N GLY A 35 5.86 3.53 25.90
CA GLY A 35 5.29 4.40 24.88
C GLY A 35 3.97 5.04 25.31
N PHE A 36 3.08 4.26 25.92
CA PHE A 36 1.85 4.80 26.52
C PHE A 36 2.13 5.75 27.68
N ALA A 37 3.12 5.47 28.52
CA ALA A 37 3.52 6.36 29.62
C ALA A 37 4.05 7.70 29.09
N ILE A 38 4.84 7.69 28.02
CA ILE A 38 5.31 8.92 27.36
C ILE A 38 4.13 9.69 26.76
N LEU A 39 3.22 9.01 26.05
CA LEU A 39 2.02 9.64 25.50
C LEU A 39 1.17 10.28 26.60
N ALA A 40 0.95 9.56 27.71
CA ALA A 40 0.22 10.06 28.87
C ALA A 40 0.91 11.28 29.49
N LEU A 41 2.25 11.29 29.59
CA LEU A 41 3.02 12.44 30.07
C LEU A 41 2.87 13.67 29.14
N VAL A 42 2.92 13.46 27.82
CA VAL A 42 2.70 14.54 26.84
C VAL A 42 1.31 15.12 26.98
N LEU A 43 0.27 14.27 27.01
CA LEU A 43 -1.12 14.70 27.20
C LEU A 43 -1.33 15.39 28.56
N ALA A 44 -0.70 14.90 29.63
CA ALA A 44 -0.74 15.50 30.95
C ALA A 44 -0.08 16.89 30.96
N THR A 45 1.01 17.08 30.22
CA THR A 45 1.69 18.39 30.10
C THR A 45 0.81 19.40 29.37
N VAL A 46 0.17 18.98 28.28
CA VAL A 46 -0.82 19.79 27.54
C VAL A 46 -2.02 20.14 28.42
N GLY A 47 -2.56 19.15 29.14
CA GLY A 47 -3.67 19.33 30.08
C GLY A 47 -3.32 20.25 31.26
N PHE A 48 -2.12 20.11 31.83
CA PHE A 48 -1.62 21.00 32.88
C PHE A 48 -1.51 22.45 32.37
N GLY A 49 -1.03 22.64 31.13
CA GLY A 49 -1.01 23.96 30.49
C GLY A 49 -2.39 24.61 30.42
N LEU A 50 -3.43 23.85 30.06
CA LEU A 50 -4.82 24.33 30.07
C LEU A 50 -5.29 24.72 31.47
N VAL A 51 -5.01 23.90 32.48
CA VAL A 51 -5.38 24.17 33.88
C VAL A 51 -4.65 25.42 34.40
N ALA A 52 -3.37 25.59 34.07
CA ALA A 52 -2.60 26.77 34.45
C ALA A 52 -3.15 28.04 33.79
N LEU A 53 -3.49 28.01 32.49
CA LEU A 53 -4.12 29.14 31.79
C LEU A 53 -5.47 29.51 32.41
N ALA A 54 -6.30 28.51 32.76
CA ALA A 54 -7.56 28.72 33.45
C ALA A 54 -7.36 29.32 34.85
N GLY A 55 -6.35 28.85 35.60
CA GLY A 55 -5.97 29.39 36.90
C GLY A 55 -5.53 30.86 36.84
N ILE A 56 -4.69 31.22 35.85
CA ILE A 56 -4.29 32.61 35.60
C ILE A 56 -5.52 33.49 35.31
N ALA A 57 -6.43 33.02 34.45
CA ALA A 57 -7.66 33.74 34.15
C ALA A 57 -8.54 33.93 35.39
N ALA A 58 -8.68 32.91 36.23
CA ALA A 58 -9.45 32.95 37.47
C ALA A 58 -8.85 33.93 38.51
N VAL A 59 -7.54 33.91 38.69
CA VAL A 59 -6.82 34.84 39.58
C VAL A 59 -6.99 36.29 39.11
N LEU A 60 -6.82 36.55 37.80
CA LEU A 60 -7.01 37.87 37.22
C LEU A 60 -8.46 38.38 37.34
N ALA A 61 -9.45 37.47 37.24
CA ALA A 61 -10.85 37.81 37.42
C ALA A 61 -11.18 38.14 38.89
N TYR A 62 -10.60 37.42 39.85
CA TYR A 62 -10.88 37.61 41.28
C TYR A 62 -10.14 38.80 41.90
N ALA A 63 -8.96 39.16 41.38
CA ALA A 63 -8.14 40.25 41.90
C ALA A 63 -8.76 41.66 41.76
N GLY A 64 -9.74 41.84 40.86
CA GLY A 64 -10.48 43.10 40.68
C GLY A 64 -9.63 44.28 40.17
N GLY A 65 -10.28 45.43 39.94
CA GLY A 65 -9.60 46.68 39.58
C GLY A 65 -8.79 46.62 38.27
N ALA A 66 -7.53 47.07 38.29
CA ALA A 66 -6.65 47.10 37.11
C ALA A 66 -6.35 45.70 36.53
N ALA A 67 -6.49 44.63 37.31
CA ALA A 67 -6.34 43.25 36.84
C ALA A 67 -7.45 42.84 35.86
N TRP A 68 -8.65 43.43 35.97
CA TRP A 68 -9.75 43.21 35.03
C TRP A 68 -9.42 43.76 33.64
N LEU A 69 -8.75 44.91 33.57
CA LEU A 69 -8.28 45.50 32.31
C LEU A 69 -7.17 44.66 31.67
N LEU A 70 -6.29 44.07 32.49
CA LEU A 70 -5.29 43.10 32.03
C LEU A 70 -5.94 41.83 31.50
N LEU A 71 -6.97 41.29 32.17
CA LEU A 71 -7.72 40.14 31.69
C LEU A 71 -8.41 40.42 30.34
N LEU A 72 -8.95 41.62 30.12
CA LEU A 72 -9.54 41.98 28.82
C LEU A 72 -8.49 42.09 27.71
N LYS A 73 -7.29 42.61 28.01
CA LYS A 73 -6.18 42.71 27.04
C LYS A 73 -5.51 41.38 26.74
N LEU A 74 -5.19 40.60 27.78
CA LEU A 74 -4.57 39.27 27.69
C LEU A 74 -5.58 38.16 27.40
N GLY A 75 -6.87 38.39 27.58
CA GLY A 75 -7.93 37.39 27.38
C GLY A 75 -7.93 36.86 25.95
N LYS A 76 -7.72 37.75 24.96
CA LYS A 76 -7.56 37.33 23.55
C LYS A 76 -6.38 36.37 23.36
N LEU A 77 -5.26 36.62 24.03
CA LEU A 77 -4.07 35.77 24.00
C LEU A 77 -4.30 34.43 24.73
N LEU A 78 -4.96 34.47 25.89
CA LEU A 78 -5.34 33.26 26.64
C LEU A 78 -6.27 32.36 25.82
N PHE A 79 -7.28 32.94 25.14
CA PHE A 79 -8.14 32.20 24.22
C PHE A 79 -7.38 31.67 23.01
N LEU A 80 -6.52 32.48 22.39
CA LEU A 80 -5.69 32.08 21.25
C LEU A 80 -4.80 30.87 21.59
N LEU A 81 -4.31 30.78 22.83
CA LEU A 81 -3.49 29.66 23.31
C LEU A 81 -4.33 28.47 23.78
N ALA A 82 -5.43 28.70 24.50
CA ALA A 82 -6.25 27.64 25.09
C ALA A 82 -7.06 26.85 24.04
N ILE A 83 -7.57 27.52 23.00
CA ILE A 83 -8.38 26.89 21.95
C ILE A 83 -7.63 25.75 21.23
N PRO A 84 -6.45 25.97 20.61
CA PRO A 84 -5.72 24.89 19.94
C PRO A 84 -5.28 23.79 20.92
N LEU A 85 -4.91 24.17 22.15
CA LEU A 85 -4.49 23.22 23.19
C LEU A 85 -5.67 22.33 23.67
N TRP A 86 -6.88 22.88 23.71
CA TRP A 86 -8.10 22.13 23.96
C TRP A 86 -8.48 21.22 22.80
N PHE A 87 -8.45 21.71 21.56
CA PHE A 87 -8.76 20.90 20.38
C PHE A 87 -7.76 19.75 20.19
N THR A 88 -6.47 19.97 20.46
CA THR A 88 -5.46 18.89 20.41
C THR A 88 -5.71 17.83 21.48
N LEU A 89 -5.94 18.23 22.73
CA LEU A 89 -6.26 17.30 23.82
C LEU A 89 -7.57 16.54 23.55
N LYS A 90 -8.62 17.25 23.12
CA LYS A 90 -9.91 16.68 22.77
C LYS A 90 -9.79 15.70 21.62
N SER A 91 -9.13 16.05 20.52
CA SER A 91 -8.94 15.18 19.37
C SER A 91 -8.10 13.95 19.72
N ALA A 92 -7.03 14.11 20.52
CA ALA A 92 -6.21 12.98 20.97
C ALA A 92 -7.00 12.00 21.85
N VAL A 93 -7.81 12.52 22.79
CA VAL A 93 -8.68 11.68 23.63
C VAL A 93 -9.79 11.05 22.79
N GLN A 94 -10.43 11.80 21.90
CA GLN A 94 -11.48 11.26 21.02
C GLN A 94 -10.97 10.17 20.10
N ALA A 95 -9.76 10.32 19.54
CA ALA A 95 -9.11 9.31 18.70
C ALA A 95 -8.96 7.95 19.41
N LEU A 96 -8.78 7.95 20.74
CA LEU A 96 -8.74 6.73 21.54
C LEU A 96 -10.10 6.02 21.62
N PHE A 97 -11.21 6.72 21.35
CA PHE A 97 -12.59 6.18 21.43
C PHE A 97 -13.30 6.08 20.08
N ILE A 98 -12.63 6.37 18.96
CA ILE A 98 -13.22 6.22 17.63
C ILE A 98 -13.57 4.74 17.39
N ARG A 99 -14.83 4.47 17.07
CA ARG A 99 -15.27 3.15 16.63
C ARG A 99 -14.80 2.94 15.20
N LEU A 100 -13.97 1.93 14.98
CA LEU A 100 -13.62 1.51 13.63
C LEU A 100 -14.90 1.10 12.88
N PRO A 101 -15.08 1.54 11.61
CA PRO A 101 -16.18 1.08 10.78
C PRO A 101 -16.12 -0.45 10.65
N ALA A 102 -17.28 -1.08 10.52
CA ALA A 102 -17.30 -2.51 10.20
C ALA A 102 -16.73 -2.70 8.79
N PRO A 103 -15.94 -3.75 8.53
CA PRO A 103 -15.54 -4.10 7.19
C PRO A 103 -16.78 -4.26 6.29
N GLN A 104 -16.66 -3.80 5.05
CA GLN A 104 -17.71 -3.96 4.04
C GLN A 104 -17.46 -5.25 3.25
N GLY A 105 -18.52 -5.82 2.69
CA GLY A 105 -18.47 -7.05 1.91
C GLY A 105 -19.78 -7.83 1.99
N ARG A 106 -19.90 -8.84 1.12
CA ARG A 106 -21.07 -9.71 1.06
C ARG A 106 -20.98 -10.78 2.14
N GLU A 107 -21.76 -10.65 3.20
CA GLU A 107 -21.80 -11.66 4.26
C GLU A 107 -22.32 -13.00 3.75
N ILE A 108 -21.58 -14.08 3.98
CA ILE A 108 -21.96 -15.45 3.60
C ILE A 108 -22.40 -16.23 4.84
N THR A 109 -23.48 -17.00 4.69
CA THR A 109 -24.01 -17.85 5.77
C THR A 109 -23.66 -19.31 5.54
N ARG A 110 -23.69 -20.12 6.61
CA ARG A 110 -23.49 -21.57 6.51
C ARG A 110 -24.45 -22.27 5.55
N ALA A 111 -25.67 -21.76 5.42
CA ALA A 111 -26.65 -22.31 4.47
C ALA A 111 -26.23 -22.11 3.02
N GLN A 112 -25.49 -21.04 2.71
CA GLN A 112 -25.01 -20.74 1.36
C GLN A 112 -23.67 -21.41 1.04
N ALA A 113 -22.82 -21.64 2.05
CA ALA A 113 -21.47 -22.19 1.87
C ALA A 113 -21.12 -23.24 2.95
N PRO A 114 -21.83 -24.38 3.02
CA PRO A 114 -21.61 -25.37 4.09
C PRO A 114 -20.17 -25.89 4.09
N ALA A 115 -19.60 -26.19 2.92
CA ALA A 115 -18.24 -26.69 2.78
C ALA A 115 -17.19 -25.73 3.35
N LEU A 116 -17.32 -24.42 3.10
CA LEU A 116 -16.46 -23.41 3.73
C LEU A 116 -16.54 -23.48 5.24
N PHE A 117 -17.75 -23.43 5.79
CA PHE A 117 -17.93 -23.36 7.24
C PHE A 117 -17.52 -24.65 7.95
N ASP A 118 -17.61 -25.81 7.30
CA ASP A 118 -17.07 -27.06 7.81
C ASP A 118 -15.54 -27.05 7.84
N ALA A 119 -14.89 -26.56 6.78
CA ALA A 119 -13.43 -26.37 6.74
C ALA A 119 -12.95 -25.37 7.82
N LEU A 120 -13.67 -24.26 8.03
CA LEU A 120 -13.38 -23.29 9.09
C LEU A 120 -13.56 -23.88 10.50
N ASP A 121 -14.55 -24.75 10.70
CA ASP A 121 -14.76 -25.43 11.97
C ASP A 121 -13.67 -26.45 12.26
N GLU A 122 -13.25 -27.23 11.26
CA GLU A 122 -12.13 -28.18 11.37
C GLU A 122 -10.83 -27.44 11.71
N MET A 123 -10.55 -26.34 10.99
CA MET A 123 -9.42 -25.46 11.29
C MET A 123 -9.47 -24.96 12.74
N ARG A 124 -10.62 -24.42 13.19
CA ARG A 124 -10.78 -23.93 14.56
C ARG A 124 -10.51 -25.04 15.58
N GLN A 125 -10.99 -26.26 15.33
CA GLN A 125 -10.79 -27.39 16.24
C GLN A 125 -9.31 -27.77 16.34
N LYS A 126 -8.60 -27.87 15.21
CA LYS A 126 -7.16 -28.20 15.17
C LYS A 126 -6.31 -27.12 15.81
N MET A 127 -6.61 -25.84 15.54
CA MET A 127 -5.79 -24.70 15.97
C MET A 127 -6.21 -24.12 17.33
N GLN A 128 -7.31 -24.59 17.93
CA GLN A 128 -7.84 -24.15 19.23
C GLN A 128 -8.04 -22.63 19.36
N GLY A 129 -8.41 -21.96 18.27
CA GLY A 129 -8.56 -20.51 18.24
C GLY A 129 -10.00 -20.01 18.45
N PRO A 130 -10.22 -18.69 18.37
CA PRO A 130 -11.54 -18.09 18.52
C PRO A 130 -12.42 -18.28 17.27
N ARG A 131 -13.74 -18.28 17.43
CA ARG A 131 -14.69 -18.36 16.30
C ARG A 131 -14.70 -17.08 15.45
N PHE A 132 -14.97 -17.24 14.16
CA PHE A 132 -15.43 -16.13 13.32
C PHE A 132 -16.88 -15.78 13.65
N HIS A 133 -17.17 -14.48 13.64
CA HIS A 133 -18.52 -13.97 13.86
C HIS A 133 -19.20 -13.65 12.54
N HIS A 134 -18.42 -13.17 11.57
CA HIS A 134 -18.87 -12.81 10.24
C HIS A 134 -17.84 -13.33 9.23
N VAL A 135 -18.31 -13.86 8.12
CA VAL A 135 -17.49 -14.21 6.95
C VAL A 135 -18.01 -13.37 5.80
N LEU A 136 -17.16 -12.53 5.24
CA LEU A 136 -17.51 -11.57 4.20
C LEU A 136 -16.73 -11.89 2.94
N ILE A 137 -17.42 -11.88 1.80
CA ILE A 137 -16.81 -11.99 0.48
C ILE A 137 -16.56 -10.58 -0.06
N VAL A 138 -15.35 -10.34 -0.55
CA VAL A 138 -14.91 -9.04 -1.09
C VAL A 138 -14.39 -9.22 -2.51
N ASP A 139 -14.24 -8.11 -3.23
CA ASP A 139 -13.71 -8.03 -4.60
C ASP A 139 -12.18 -7.83 -4.66
N GLU A 140 -11.54 -7.65 -3.50
CA GLU A 140 -10.09 -7.49 -3.39
C GLU A 140 -9.35 -8.82 -3.61
N MET A 141 -8.13 -8.77 -4.17
CA MET A 141 -7.24 -9.92 -4.33
C MET A 141 -6.53 -10.27 -3.01
N ASN A 142 -7.31 -10.51 -1.95
CA ASN A 142 -6.78 -10.65 -0.60
C ASN A 142 -7.63 -11.56 0.30
N ALA A 143 -7.05 -12.04 1.40
CA ALA A 143 -7.78 -12.63 2.50
C ALA A 143 -7.23 -12.04 3.81
N ALA A 144 -8.12 -11.67 4.72
CA ALA A 144 -7.72 -10.99 5.94
C ALA A 144 -8.66 -11.29 7.11
N ILE A 145 -8.13 -11.21 8.33
CA ILE A 145 -8.95 -11.28 9.54
C ILE A 145 -8.94 -9.95 10.26
N VAL A 146 -10.12 -9.36 10.43
CA VAL A 146 -10.28 -8.09 11.13
C VAL A 146 -10.93 -8.31 12.49
N GLN A 147 -10.24 -7.88 13.56
CA GLN A 147 -10.80 -7.84 14.90
C GLN A 147 -11.36 -6.46 15.22
N ARG A 148 -12.68 -6.38 15.43
CA ARG A 148 -13.35 -5.15 15.83
C ARG A 148 -13.72 -5.19 17.32
N PRO A 149 -13.14 -4.34 18.17
CA PRO A 149 -13.57 -4.22 19.56
C PRO A 149 -15.02 -3.71 19.66
N ALA A 150 -15.83 -4.29 20.55
CA ALA A 150 -17.22 -3.88 20.71
C ALA A 150 -17.39 -2.41 21.21
N PHE A 151 -16.49 -1.90 22.06
CA PHE A 151 -16.57 -0.55 22.63
C PHE A 151 -15.24 0.23 22.52
N GLY A 152 -14.66 0.33 21.33
CA GLY A 152 -13.41 1.09 21.12
C GLY A 152 -12.22 0.40 21.79
N LEU A 153 -11.69 0.94 22.89
CA LEU A 153 -10.56 0.32 23.62
C LEU A 153 -10.94 -0.83 24.56
N VAL A 154 -12.24 -1.02 24.81
CA VAL A 154 -12.74 -1.99 25.80
C VAL A 154 -13.78 -2.92 25.14
N GLY A 155 -13.81 -4.18 25.56
CA GLY A 155 -14.83 -5.15 25.16
C GLY A 155 -14.31 -6.39 24.40
N TRP A 156 -15.24 -7.30 24.12
CA TRP A 156 -14.98 -8.53 23.37
C TRP A 156 -14.84 -8.21 21.88
N PRO A 157 -13.75 -8.59 21.21
CA PRO A 157 -13.59 -8.35 19.78
C PRO A 157 -14.54 -9.26 18.99
N ARG A 158 -15.15 -8.71 17.95
CA ARG A 158 -15.80 -9.48 16.87
C ARG A 158 -14.76 -9.76 15.79
N ASN A 159 -14.67 -11.02 15.39
CA ASN A 159 -13.73 -11.49 14.37
C ASN A 159 -14.47 -11.58 13.03
N TYR A 160 -14.00 -10.83 12.05
CA TYR A 160 -14.46 -10.84 10.67
C TYR A 160 -13.42 -11.55 9.83
N LEU A 161 -13.84 -12.53 9.03
CA LEU A 161 -13.01 -13.13 7.98
C LEU A 161 -13.41 -12.48 6.64
N LEU A 162 -12.46 -11.85 5.98
CA LEU A 162 -12.59 -11.30 4.64
C LEU A 162 -11.98 -12.29 3.65
N LEU A 163 -12.74 -12.70 2.65
CA LEU A 163 -12.29 -13.59 1.60
C LEU A 163 -12.51 -12.94 0.24
N GLY A 164 -11.42 -12.59 -0.43
CA GLY A 164 -11.43 -12.06 -1.78
C GLY A 164 -11.86 -13.13 -2.78
N LEU A 165 -12.98 -12.90 -3.46
CA LEU A 165 -13.45 -13.85 -4.47
C LEU A 165 -12.41 -14.02 -5.60
N PRO A 166 -11.78 -12.95 -6.15
CA PRO A 166 -10.74 -13.11 -7.15
C PRO A 166 -9.57 -13.97 -6.69
N LEU A 167 -9.20 -13.90 -5.39
CA LEU A 167 -8.15 -14.74 -4.81
C LEU A 167 -8.57 -16.20 -4.74
N LEU A 168 -9.79 -16.47 -4.27
CA LEU A 168 -10.29 -17.84 -4.15
C LEU A 168 -10.46 -18.55 -5.50
N GLU A 169 -10.63 -17.83 -6.60
CA GLU A 169 -10.66 -18.41 -7.94
C GLU A 169 -9.29 -18.90 -8.41
N CYS A 170 -8.20 -18.36 -7.85
CA CYS A 170 -6.84 -18.72 -8.20
C CYS A 170 -6.23 -19.83 -7.34
N LEU A 171 -6.86 -20.20 -6.22
CA LEU A 171 -6.31 -21.14 -5.25
C LEU A 171 -7.08 -22.46 -5.30
N SER A 172 -6.37 -23.57 -5.07
CA SER A 172 -7.04 -24.81 -4.65
C SER A 172 -7.63 -24.69 -3.24
N PRO A 173 -8.58 -25.55 -2.82
CA PRO A 173 -9.14 -25.52 -1.47
C PRO A 173 -8.07 -25.59 -0.37
N ASP A 174 -7.04 -26.43 -0.53
CA ASP A 174 -5.94 -26.55 0.44
C ASP A 174 -5.06 -25.30 0.47
N GLU A 175 -4.77 -24.71 -0.68
CA GLU A 175 -4.00 -23.46 -0.75
C GLU A 175 -4.77 -22.29 -0.11
N ALA A 176 -6.07 -22.16 -0.40
CA ALA A 176 -6.92 -21.15 0.22
C ALA A 176 -7.02 -21.37 1.74
N MET A 177 -7.09 -22.64 2.17
CA MET A 177 -7.11 -22.97 3.57
C MET A 177 -5.75 -22.68 4.25
N ALA A 178 -4.64 -22.81 3.53
CA ALA A 178 -3.32 -22.38 3.99
C ALA A 178 -3.25 -20.86 4.25
N VAL A 179 -3.81 -20.06 3.34
CA VAL A 179 -3.88 -18.59 3.48
C VAL A 179 -4.73 -18.21 4.69
N VAL A 180 -5.93 -18.78 4.81
CA VAL A 180 -6.81 -18.50 5.95
C VAL A 180 -6.20 -18.99 7.27
N ALA A 181 -5.48 -20.12 7.27
CA ALA A 181 -4.76 -20.60 8.45
C ALA A 181 -3.60 -19.68 8.85
N HIS A 182 -2.92 -19.07 7.88
CA HIS A 182 -1.88 -18.07 8.13
C HIS A 182 -2.50 -16.87 8.85
N GLU A 183 -3.56 -16.29 8.28
CA GLU A 183 -4.31 -15.19 8.90
C GLU A 183 -4.83 -15.58 10.28
N TYR A 184 -5.32 -16.83 10.42
CA TYR A 184 -5.83 -17.33 11.68
C TYR A 184 -4.73 -17.54 12.72
N GLY A 185 -3.49 -17.84 12.30
CA GLY A 185 -2.32 -17.89 13.16
C GLY A 185 -2.04 -16.55 13.84
N HIS A 186 -2.22 -15.43 13.11
CA HIS A 186 -2.17 -14.08 13.67
C HIS A 186 -3.28 -13.84 14.70
N LEU A 187 -4.46 -14.44 14.51
CA LEU A 187 -5.62 -14.32 15.40
C LEU A 187 -5.53 -15.19 16.67
N ALA A 188 -5.17 -16.47 16.52
CA ALA A 188 -5.35 -17.52 17.51
C ALA A 188 -4.26 -17.53 18.58
N GLY A 189 -3.03 -17.11 18.27
CA GLY A 189 -2.07 -16.85 19.33
C GLY A 189 -2.46 -15.61 20.13
N ALA A 190 -1.76 -15.31 21.22
CA ALA A 190 -2.03 -14.15 22.09
C ALA A 190 -1.84 -12.76 21.40
N HIS A 191 -1.80 -12.73 20.06
CA HIS A 191 -1.30 -11.71 19.16
C HIS A 191 -2.35 -10.70 18.73
N GLY A 192 -3.59 -11.10 18.42
CA GLY A 192 -4.59 -10.15 17.88
C GLY A 192 -4.79 -8.89 18.72
N ARG A 193 -4.82 -9.00 20.05
CA ARG A 193 -4.92 -7.83 20.96
C ARG A 193 -3.59 -7.08 21.08
N PHE A 194 -2.48 -7.80 21.27
CA PHE A 194 -1.16 -7.21 21.50
C PHE A 194 -0.60 -6.53 20.24
N SER A 195 -0.66 -7.20 19.10
CA SER A 195 -0.29 -6.66 17.78
C SER A 195 -1.16 -5.46 17.42
N ALA A 196 -2.46 -5.48 17.73
CA ALA A 196 -3.32 -4.30 17.56
C ALA A 196 -2.92 -3.12 18.49
N TYR A 197 -2.41 -3.37 19.71
CA TYR A 197 -1.86 -2.32 20.56
C TYR A 197 -0.54 -1.77 20.00
N VAL A 198 0.36 -2.63 19.53
CA VAL A 198 1.61 -2.24 18.87
C VAL A 198 1.33 -1.39 17.62
N TYR A 199 0.41 -1.83 16.77
CA TYR A 199 -0.02 -1.11 15.57
C TYR A 199 -0.60 0.27 15.91
N ARG A 200 -1.54 0.35 16.87
CA ARG A 200 -2.13 1.64 17.30
C ARG A 200 -1.09 2.59 17.86
N LEU A 201 -0.15 2.07 18.66
CA LEU A 201 0.92 2.87 19.23
C LEU A 201 1.84 3.38 18.12
N ARG A 202 2.24 2.53 17.16
CA ARG A 202 3.01 2.92 15.98
C ARG A 202 2.31 4.02 15.18
N HIS A 203 1.02 3.85 14.89
CA HIS A 203 0.25 4.86 14.16
C HIS A 203 0.17 6.18 14.93
N THR A 204 -0.06 6.13 16.25
CA THR A 204 -0.05 7.32 17.12
C THR A 204 1.30 8.01 17.11
N TRP A 205 2.41 7.26 17.11
CA TRP A 205 3.76 7.82 16.98
C TRP A 205 4.04 8.44 15.62
N THR A 206 3.57 7.83 14.53
CA THR A 206 3.69 8.41 13.18
C THR A 206 2.92 9.73 13.09
N THR A 207 1.68 9.75 13.58
CA THR A 207 0.85 10.96 13.65
C THR A 207 1.50 12.01 14.56
N LEU A 208 2.02 11.62 15.72
CA LEU A 208 2.71 12.54 16.64
C LEU A 208 4.01 13.06 16.04
N HIS A 209 4.76 12.25 15.28
CA HIS A 209 5.96 12.68 14.59
C HIS A 209 5.63 13.69 13.47
N ALA A 210 4.59 13.43 12.67
CA ALA A 210 4.09 14.36 11.66
C ALA A 210 3.59 15.67 12.29
N PHE A 211 2.94 15.58 13.46
CA PHE A 211 2.45 16.71 14.23
C PHE A 211 3.60 17.54 14.84
N ILE A 212 4.61 16.88 15.43
CA ILE A 212 5.81 17.54 15.96
C ILE A 212 6.62 18.22 14.84
N ALA A 213 6.65 17.64 13.64
CA ALA A 213 7.32 18.24 12.48
C ALA A 213 6.66 19.54 12.00
N HIS A 214 5.34 19.71 12.22
CA HIS A 214 4.59 20.91 11.84
C HIS A 214 4.51 21.99 12.95
N PHE A 215 4.90 21.68 14.18
CA PHE A 215 4.86 22.64 15.29
C PHE A 215 6.25 23.19 15.62
N GLU A 216 6.49 24.44 15.24
CA GLU A 216 7.63 25.21 15.77
C GLU A 216 7.25 25.82 17.13
N GLY A 217 7.81 25.29 18.22
CA GLY A 217 7.51 25.79 19.57
C GLY A 217 8.25 25.09 20.72
N TRP A 218 8.08 25.62 21.94
CA TRP A 218 8.74 25.10 23.14
C TRP A 218 8.31 23.66 23.49
N LEU A 219 7.05 23.31 23.25
CA LEU A 219 6.51 21.95 23.42
C LEU A 219 7.21 20.95 22.49
N ALA A 220 7.45 21.31 21.23
CA ALA A 220 8.20 20.48 20.29
C ALA A 220 9.66 20.30 20.74
N ARG A 221 10.31 21.33 21.29
CA ARG A 221 11.69 21.24 21.82
C ARG A 221 11.81 20.31 23.04
N LEU A 222 10.77 20.21 23.88
CA LEU A 222 10.75 19.30 25.03
C LEU A 222 10.48 17.85 24.63
N VAL A 223 9.57 17.62 23.67
CA VAL A 223 9.09 16.27 23.33
C VAL A 223 9.92 15.63 22.22
N ALA A 224 10.43 16.39 21.26
CA ALA A 224 11.16 15.86 20.10
C ALA A 224 12.40 15.01 20.47
N PRO A 225 13.25 15.36 21.46
CA PRO A 225 14.37 14.52 21.86
C PRO A 225 13.93 13.14 22.35
N LEU A 226 12.82 13.09 23.11
CA LEU A 226 12.26 11.87 23.66
C LEU A 226 11.70 10.96 22.55
N VAL A 227 10.96 11.53 21.59
CA VAL A 227 10.43 10.78 20.43
C VAL A 227 11.56 10.27 19.54
N ARG A 228 12.54 11.14 19.24
CA ARG A 228 13.70 10.78 18.39
C ARG A 228 14.55 9.68 19.01
N TRP A 229 14.60 9.61 20.34
CA TRP A 229 15.22 8.50 21.06
C TRP A 229 14.35 7.24 21.02
N TYR A 230 13.07 7.32 21.40
CA TYR A 230 12.19 6.15 21.58
C TYR A 230 11.79 5.47 20.26
N ALA A 231 11.42 6.25 19.24
CA ALA A 231 10.84 5.75 17.99
C ALA A 231 11.71 4.69 17.27
N PRO A 232 13.04 4.88 17.07
CA PRO A 232 13.83 3.87 16.36
C PRO A 232 14.00 2.57 17.15
N TYR A 233 14.08 2.62 18.48
CA TYR A 233 14.10 1.40 19.31
C TYR A 233 12.75 0.69 19.23
N PHE A 234 11.64 1.42 19.44
CA PHE A 234 10.31 0.85 19.32
C PHE A 234 10.09 0.19 17.96
N ASN A 235 10.48 0.86 16.88
CA ASN A 235 10.37 0.32 15.53
C ASN A 235 11.19 -0.96 15.36
N ALA A 236 12.46 -1.00 15.78
CA ALA A 236 13.29 -2.20 15.67
C ALA A 236 12.74 -3.38 16.47
N TYR A 237 12.34 -3.15 17.72
CA TYR A 237 11.83 -4.22 18.58
C TYR A 237 10.52 -4.82 18.06
N THR A 238 9.60 -3.96 17.62
CA THR A 238 8.29 -4.38 17.09
C THR A 238 8.39 -4.98 15.70
N PHE A 239 9.37 -4.54 14.89
CA PHE A 239 9.68 -5.11 13.58
C PHE A 239 10.13 -6.57 13.69
N VAL A 240 11.09 -6.87 14.57
CA VAL A 240 11.55 -8.25 14.80
C VAL A 240 10.44 -9.13 15.36
N LEU A 241 9.57 -8.57 16.21
CA LEU A 241 8.41 -9.31 16.69
C LEU A 241 7.44 -9.66 15.54
N ALA A 242 7.16 -8.72 14.64
CA ALA A 242 6.30 -8.96 13.48
C ALA A 242 6.85 -10.07 12.58
N ARG A 243 8.16 -10.04 12.27
CA ARG A 243 8.83 -11.12 11.54
C ARG A 243 8.70 -12.48 12.23
N ALA A 244 8.87 -12.53 13.55
CA ALA A 244 8.69 -13.76 14.32
C ALA A 244 7.24 -14.26 14.36
N ASP A 245 6.25 -13.37 14.21
CA ASP A 245 4.84 -13.72 14.15
C ASP A 245 4.47 -14.27 12.76
N GLU A 246 5.07 -13.77 11.67
CA GLU A 246 4.93 -14.33 10.31
C GLU A 246 5.35 -15.81 10.24
N TYR A 247 6.54 -16.16 10.77
CA TYR A 247 6.98 -17.57 10.79
C TYR A 247 6.04 -18.48 11.61
N ARG A 248 5.40 -17.94 12.66
CA ARG A 248 4.42 -18.71 13.43
C ARG A 248 3.12 -18.91 12.66
N ALA A 249 2.66 -17.89 11.95
CA ALA A 249 1.49 -17.97 11.08
C ALA A 249 1.73 -19.00 9.96
N ASP A 250 2.92 -18.98 9.35
CA ASP A 250 3.34 -19.98 8.35
C ASP A 250 3.37 -21.40 8.92
N ALA A 251 3.92 -21.57 10.13
CA ALA A 251 3.90 -22.87 10.82
C ALA A 251 2.47 -23.34 11.12
N ALA A 252 1.55 -22.41 11.41
CA ALA A 252 0.13 -22.70 11.59
C ALA A 252 -0.53 -23.22 10.30
N SER A 253 -0.21 -22.62 9.15
CA SER A 253 -0.64 -23.14 7.83
C SER A 253 -0.10 -24.54 7.57
N VAL A 254 1.18 -24.78 7.85
CA VAL A 254 1.78 -26.12 7.70
C VAL A 254 1.11 -27.15 8.59
N GLN A 255 0.80 -26.80 9.83
CA GLN A 255 0.09 -27.71 10.74
C GLN A 255 -1.30 -28.10 10.23
N LEU A 256 -1.96 -27.21 9.47
CA LEU A 256 -3.30 -27.46 8.97
C LEU A 256 -3.31 -28.23 7.65
N VAL A 257 -2.52 -27.81 6.67
CA VAL A 257 -2.60 -28.29 5.27
C VAL A 257 -1.34 -28.99 4.77
N GLY A 258 -0.27 -29.04 5.59
CA GLY A 258 1.04 -29.57 5.20
C GLY A 258 1.97 -28.53 4.56
N SER A 259 3.26 -28.85 4.51
CA SER A 259 4.31 -27.94 4.02
C SER A 259 4.21 -27.64 2.53
N ASP A 260 3.88 -28.64 1.72
CA ASP A 260 3.76 -28.50 0.27
C ASP A 260 2.61 -27.56 -0.12
N SER A 261 1.39 -27.77 0.39
CA SER A 261 0.25 -26.88 0.14
C SER A 261 0.48 -25.47 0.69
N ALA A 262 1.10 -25.33 1.87
CA ALA A 262 1.43 -24.02 2.43
C ALA A 262 2.48 -23.27 1.59
N ALA A 263 3.53 -23.94 1.14
CA ALA A 263 4.55 -23.35 0.27
C ALA A 263 3.98 -22.97 -1.10
N ARG A 264 3.12 -23.81 -1.69
CA ARG A 264 2.43 -23.52 -2.95
C ARG A 264 1.51 -22.31 -2.81
N ALA A 265 0.72 -22.24 -1.74
CA ALA A 265 -0.14 -21.09 -1.47
C ALA A 265 0.67 -19.81 -1.34
N LEU A 266 1.76 -19.84 -0.56
CA LEU A 266 2.62 -18.68 -0.34
C LEU A 266 3.27 -18.19 -1.64
N LYS A 267 3.74 -19.09 -2.50
CA LYS A 267 4.22 -18.73 -3.85
C LYS A 267 3.09 -18.17 -4.71
N ARG A 268 1.97 -18.88 -4.77
CA ARG A 268 0.86 -18.53 -5.66
C ARG A 268 0.30 -17.15 -5.35
N VAL A 269 0.09 -16.80 -4.08
CA VAL A 269 -0.39 -15.46 -3.65
C VAL A 269 0.50 -14.33 -4.19
N ASN A 270 1.83 -14.52 -4.23
CA ASN A 270 2.75 -13.53 -4.78
C ASN A 270 2.68 -13.42 -6.32
N LEU A 271 2.29 -14.49 -7.01
CA LEU A 271 2.19 -14.54 -8.47
C LEU A 271 0.85 -13.98 -8.97
N VAL A 272 -0.26 -14.41 -8.37
CA VAL A 272 -1.61 -14.11 -8.86
C VAL A 272 -2.00 -12.65 -8.65
N GLY A 273 -1.39 -11.96 -7.68
CA GLY A 273 -1.56 -10.52 -7.51
C GLY A 273 -1.10 -9.73 -8.74
N GLN A 274 0.04 -10.09 -9.30
CA GLN A 274 0.57 -9.46 -10.52
C GLN A 274 -0.27 -9.78 -11.75
N GLN A 275 -0.69 -11.05 -11.89
CA GLN A 275 -1.61 -11.46 -12.96
C GLN A 275 -2.93 -10.70 -12.91
N TYR A 276 -3.52 -10.56 -11.72
CA TYR A 276 -4.78 -9.84 -11.53
C TYR A 276 -4.64 -8.35 -11.81
N GLN A 277 -3.53 -7.74 -11.40
CA GLN A 277 -3.24 -6.34 -11.71
C GLN A 277 -3.16 -6.09 -13.22
N LEU A 278 -2.44 -6.95 -13.97
CA LEU A 278 -2.36 -6.87 -15.42
C LEU A 278 -3.73 -7.07 -16.08
N TYR A 279 -4.52 -8.01 -15.56
CA TYR A 279 -5.89 -8.25 -16.02
C TYR A 279 -6.78 -7.00 -15.83
N LEU A 280 -6.78 -6.39 -14.64
CA LEU A 280 -7.52 -5.16 -14.38
C LEU A 280 -7.01 -4.01 -15.25
N GLN A 281 -5.70 -3.83 -15.38
CA GLN A 281 -5.11 -2.78 -16.23
C GLN A 281 -5.58 -2.91 -17.68
N SER A 282 -5.50 -4.12 -18.26
CA SER A 282 -5.99 -4.39 -19.61
C SER A 282 -7.50 -4.15 -19.73
N THR A 283 -8.26 -4.42 -18.66
CA THR A 283 -9.69 -4.16 -18.65
C THR A 283 -9.99 -2.66 -18.64
N TYR A 284 -9.34 -1.89 -17.77
CA TYR A 284 -9.52 -0.43 -17.74
C TYR A 284 -9.05 0.26 -19.03
N GLN A 285 -8.06 -0.30 -19.73
CA GLN A 285 -7.66 0.20 -21.06
C GLN A 285 -8.79 0.11 -22.09
N ARG A 286 -9.72 -0.86 -21.97
CA ARG A 286 -10.89 -0.95 -22.84
C ARG A 286 -11.81 0.27 -22.74
N ALA A 287 -11.73 1.06 -21.67
CA ALA A 287 -12.47 2.32 -21.57
C ALA A 287 -12.09 3.33 -22.66
N ASN A 288 -10.93 3.18 -23.31
CA ASN A 288 -10.55 3.98 -24.47
C ASN A 288 -11.45 3.70 -25.70
N ASP A 289 -12.02 2.50 -25.79
CA ASP A 289 -12.76 1.99 -26.96
C ASP A 289 -14.23 1.66 -26.68
N GLU A 290 -14.58 1.39 -25.42
CA GLU A 290 -15.90 0.95 -25.00
C GLU A 290 -16.54 1.96 -24.06
N ALA A 291 -17.75 2.43 -24.40
CA ALA A 291 -18.47 3.44 -23.62
C ALA A 291 -18.98 2.95 -22.26
N THR A 292 -19.06 1.64 -22.06
CA THR A 292 -19.58 1.02 -20.82
C THR A 292 -18.62 -0.05 -20.32
N PRO A 293 -18.50 -0.23 -18.99
CA PRO A 293 -17.67 -1.29 -18.45
C PRO A 293 -18.18 -2.69 -18.87
N PRO A 294 -17.29 -3.68 -18.99
CA PRO A 294 -17.67 -5.06 -19.26
C PRO A 294 -18.61 -5.60 -18.19
N LYS A 295 -19.54 -6.45 -18.60
CA LYS A 295 -20.56 -7.04 -17.72
C LYS A 295 -20.13 -8.37 -17.11
N ASP A 296 -18.95 -8.85 -17.46
CA ASP A 296 -18.48 -10.22 -17.24
C ASP A 296 -17.05 -10.27 -16.66
N LEU A 297 -16.55 -9.18 -16.06
CA LEU A 297 -15.22 -9.11 -15.45
C LEU A 297 -14.97 -10.29 -14.49
N LEU A 298 -15.91 -10.55 -13.58
CA LEU A 298 -15.75 -11.58 -12.54
C LEU A 298 -15.77 -12.99 -13.13
N ASP A 299 -16.61 -13.24 -14.14
CA ASP A 299 -16.68 -14.54 -14.81
C ASP A 299 -15.46 -14.79 -15.72
N HIS A 300 -15.01 -13.77 -16.46
CA HIS A 300 -13.78 -13.83 -17.24
C HIS A 300 -12.56 -14.05 -16.35
N TRP A 301 -12.49 -13.37 -15.19
CA TRP A 301 -11.42 -13.63 -14.24
C TRP A 301 -11.44 -15.07 -13.74
N ALA A 302 -12.60 -15.63 -13.38
CA ALA A 302 -12.68 -17.01 -12.91
C ALA A 302 -12.19 -18.04 -13.93
N VAL A 303 -12.31 -17.75 -15.23
CA VAL A 303 -11.71 -18.57 -16.29
C VAL A 303 -10.20 -18.33 -16.37
N ARG A 304 -9.78 -17.07 -16.49
CA ARG A 304 -8.36 -16.65 -16.63
C ARG A 304 -7.50 -17.07 -15.44
N ALA A 305 -8.05 -17.04 -14.24
CA ALA A 305 -7.40 -17.46 -12.99
C ALA A 305 -6.94 -18.93 -13.02
N ARG A 306 -7.53 -19.74 -13.90
CA ARG A 306 -7.25 -21.17 -14.06
C ARG A 306 -6.38 -21.46 -15.28
N GLU A 307 -6.13 -20.47 -16.13
CA GLU A 307 -5.23 -20.63 -17.27
C GLU A 307 -3.79 -20.70 -16.78
N GLU A 308 -2.99 -21.54 -17.46
CA GLU A 308 -1.55 -21.56 -17.21
C GLU A 308 -0.96 -20.22 -17.61
N ILE A 309 -0.27 -19.58 -16.66
CA ILE A 309 0.52 -18.38 -16.93
C ILE A 309 1.77 -18.82 -17.71
N ASP A 310 2.22 -17.97 -18.63
CA ASP A 310 3.47 -18.18 -19.34
C ASP A 310 4.62 -18.47 -18.34
N VAL A 311 5.40 -19.52 -18.63
CA VAL A 311 6.43 -20.01 -17.71
C VAL A 311 7.54 -19.00 -17.53
N ALA A 312 7.89 -18.23 -18.57
CA ALA A 312 8.95 -17.24 -18.50
C ALA A 312 8.54 -16.07 -17.59
N ASP A 313 7.32 -15.55 -17.76
CA ASP A 313 6.77 -14.50 -16.89
C ASP A 313 6.61 -14.98 -15.45
N THR A 314 6.06 -16.18 -15.23
CA THR A 314 5.87 -16.71 -13.88
C THR A 314 7.20 -16.93 -13.15
N THR A 315 8.22 -17.43 -13.87
CA THR A 315 9.56 -17.61 -13.31
C THR A 315 10.15 -16.26 -12.91
N ARG A 316 10.06 -15.27 -13.82
CA ARG A 316 10.54 -13.91 -13.54
C ARG A 316 9.85 -13.31 -12.31
N TRP A 317 8.53 -13.39 -12.21
CA TRP A 317 7.77 -12.88 -11.06
C TRP A 317 8.12 -13.61 -9.75
N LEU A 318 8.35 -14.92 -9.80
CA LEU A 318 8.77 -15.66 -8.61
C LEU A 318 10.17 -15.21 -8.15
N GLU A 319 11.13 -15.09 -9.06
CA GLU A 319 12.48 -14.61 -8.74
C GLU A 319 12.45 -13.18 -8.16
N GLU A 320 11.69 -12.29 -8.80
CA GLU A 320 11.45 -10.93 -8.30
C GLU A 320 10.84 -10.95 -6.89
N ALA A 321 9.89 -11.86 -6.61
CA ALA A 321 9.23 -11.97 -5.31
C ALA A 321 10.12 -12.59 -4.23
N LEU A 322 10.99 -13.55 -4.57
CA LEU A 322 11.86 -14.24 -3.61
C LEU A 322 12.76 -13.27 -2.82
N ASP A 323 13.39 -12.35 -3.56
CA ASP A 323 14.37 -11.40 -3.04
C ASP A 323 13.87 -9.96 -2.96
N ARG A 324 12.55 -9.76 -3.07
CA ARG A 324 11.94 -8.46 -2.82
C ARG A 324 12.17 -8.06 -1.37
N GLU A 325 13.27 -7.36 -1.12
CA GLU A 325 13.45 -6.57 0.07
C GLU A 325 12.45 -5.42 -0.03
N GLY A 326 11.38 -5.51 0.76
CA GLY A 326 10.54 -4.35 0.95
C GLY A 326 11.37 -3.18 1.47
N HIS A 327 10.86 -1.96 1.26
CA HIS A 327 11.41 -0.75 1.85
C HIS A 327 11.70 -0.97 3.35
N PHE A 328 12.60 -0.24 4.00
CA PHE A 328 12.98 -0.44 5.42
C PHE A 328 11.82 -0.39 6.46
N THR A 329 10.60 -0.13 5.99
CA THR A 329 9.33 -0.16 6.73
C THR A 329 8.48 -1.42 6.48
N ASP A 330 8.85 -2.28 5.53
CA ASP A 330 8.16 -3.53 5.24
C ASP A 330 8.42 -4.54 6.34
N THR A 331 7.39 -4.79 7.14
CA THR A 331 7.45 -5.57 8.37
C THR A 331 7.51 -7.08 8.14
N HIS A 332 7.41 -7.53 6.89
CA HIS A 332 7.41 -8.95 6.55
C HIS A 332 8.84 -9.46 6.23
N PRO A 333 9.19 -10.71 6.59
CA PRO A 333 10.38 -11.36 6.03
C PRO A 333 10.22 -11.56 4.52
N THR A 334 11.34 -11.66 3.80
CA THR A 334 11.30 -11.95 2.36
C THR A 334 10.63 -13.29 2.09
N LEU A 335 10.06 -13.45 0.89
CA LEU A 335 9.46 -14.72 0.47
C LEU A 335 10.48 -15.86 0.55
N ARG A 336 11.74 -15.61 0.16
CA ARG A 336 12.84 -16.59 0.30
C ARG A 336 13.02 -17.06 1.74
N ALA A 337 13.04 -16.13 2.71
CA ALA A 337 13.24 -16.46 4.12
C ALA A 337 12.07 -17.30 4.67
N ARG A 338 10.83 -16.95 4.32
CA ARG A 338 9.63 -17.70 4.72
C ARG A 338 9.62 -19.10 4.11
N LEU A 339 9.84 -19.22 2.80
CA LEU A 339 9.88 -20.53 2.13
C LEU A 339 11.01 -21.43 2.62
N SER A 340 12.17 -20.85 2.94
CA SER A 340 13.31 -21.60 3.52
C SER A 340 13.02 -22.13 4.92
N ALA A 341 12.09 -21.51 5.66
CA ALA A 341 11.60 -22.04 6.94
C ALA A 341 10.57 -23.17 6.77
N LEU A 342 9.95 -23.28 5.58
CA LEU A 342 8.88 -24.24 5.30
C LEU A 342 9.34 -25.46 4.49
N THR A 343 10.39 -25.32 3.68
CA THR A 343 10.83 -26.31 2.70
C THR A 343 12.29 -26.68 2.91
N GLU A 344 12.63 -27.95 2.63
CA GLU A 344 14.01 -28.42 2.65
C GLU A 344 14.60 -28.33 1.23
N GLY A 345 15.76 -27.67 1.10
CA GLY A 345 16.51 -27.58 -0.15
C GLY A 345 16.33 -26.25 -0.90
N TYR A 346 17.45 -25.69 -1.36
CA TYR A 346 17.47 -24.41 -2.08
C TYR A 346 16.67 -24.46 -3.39
N ASP A 347 16.77 -25.58 -4.13
CA ASP A 347 16.10 -25.74 -5.42
C ASP A 347 14.57 -25.70 -5.30
N ALA A 348 14.02 -26.15 -4.15
CA ALA A 348 12.58 -26.14 -3.89
C ALA A 348 12.01 -24.71 -3.87
N LEU A 349 12.82 -23.69 -3.59
CA LEU A 349 12.40 -22.28 -3.58
C LEU A 349 12.00 -21.80 -4.98
N HIS A 350 12.70 -22.28 -6.00
CA HIS A 350 12.59 -21.85 -7.39
C HIS A 350 11.54 -22.64 -8.19
N VAL A 351 11.04 -23.75 -7.66
CA VAL A 351 10.00 -24.55 -8.33
C VAL A 351 8.68 -23.78 -8.37
N LEU A 352 8.12 -23.59 -9.55
CA LEU A 352 6.80 -22.98 -9.75
C LEU A 352 5.69 -23.84 -9.12
N PRO A 353 4.67 -23.23 -8.50
CA PRO A 353 3.49 -23.98 -8.09
C PRO A 353 2.79 -24.54 -9.33
N PRO A 354 2.31 -25.81 -9.32
CA PRO A 354 1.61 -26.39 -10.46
C PRO A 354 0.31 -25.62 -10.77
N ALA A 355 -0.29 -25.81 -11.94
CA ALA A 355 -1.64 -25.28 -12.18
C ALA A 355 -2.64 -25.84 -11.14
N VAL A 356 -3.66 -25.05 -10.78
CA VAL A 356 -4.72 -25.53 -9.87
C VAL A 356 -5.51 -26.62 -10.59
N ALA A 357 -5.32 -27.87 -10.16
CA ALA A 357 -6.06 -29.01 -10.68
C ALA A 357 -7.45 -29.08 -10.04
N GLY A 358 -8.49 -29.30 -10.85
CA GLY A 358 -9.87 -29.45 -10.37
C GLY A 358 -10.57 -28.11 -10.13
N GLU A 359 -11.40 -28.08 -9.08
CA GLU A 359 -12.19 -26.90 -8.69
C GLU A 359 -11.32 -25.87 -7.95
N SER A 360 -11.57 -24.58 -8.20
CA SER A 360 -11.02 -23.50 -7.38
C SER A 360 -11.61 -23.57 -5.96
N ALA A 361 -10.97 -22.93 -4.98
CA ALA A 361 -11.51 -22.79 -3.65
C ALA A 361 -12.87 -22.07 -3.69
N GLY A 362 -13.03 -21.08 -4.57
CA GLY A 362 -14.32 -20.42 -4.80
C GLY A 362 -15.40 -21.42 -5.22
N GLN A 363 -15.11 -22.28 -6.20
CA GLN A 363 -16.05 -23.30 -6.67
C GLN A 363 -16.37 -24.34 -5.58
N ALA A 364 -15.34 -24.89 -4.93
CA ALA A 364 -15.50 -25.95 -3.92
C ALA A 364 -16.24 -25.46 -2.67
N TRP A 365 -16.01 -24.21 -2.25
CA TRP A 365 -16.58 -23.66 -1.02
C TRP A 365 -17.99 -23.08 -1.18
N PHE A 366 -18.27 -22.45 -2.31
CA PHE A 366 -19.55 -21.77 -2.55
C PHE A 366 -20.51 -22.60 -3.40
N GLY A 367 -20.04 -23.63 -4.12
CA GLY A 367 -20.88 -24.49 -4.94
C GLY A 367 -21.79 -23.69 -5.87
N SER A 368 -23.10 -23.89 -5.78
CA SER A 368 -24.08 -23.16 -6.61
C SER A 368 -24.17 -21.66 -6.29
N ALA A 369 -23.76 -21.22 -5.09
CA ALA A 369 -23.81 -19.81 -4.70
C ALA A 369 -22.75 -18.95 -5.41
N ILE A 370 -21.73 -19.57 -6.04
CA ILE A 370 -20.62 -18.86 -6.68
C ILE A 370 -21.09 -17.89 -7.77
N ASN A 371 -22.07 -18.31 -8.58
CA ASN A 371 -22.58 -17.48 -9.68
C ASN A 371 -23.34 -16.26 -9.15
N THR A 372 -24.09 -16.42 -8.05
CA THR A 372 -24.75 -15.30 -7.38
C THR A 372 -23.72 -14.32 -6.81
N LEU A 373 -22.67 -14.84 -6.16
CA LEU A 373 -21.60 -13.99 -5.61
C LEU A 373 -20.88 -13.20 -6.71
N ARG A 374 -20.55 -13.84 -7.84
CA ARG A 374 -19.94 -13.16 -8.99
C ARG A 374 -20.86 -12.07 -9.54
N SER A 375 -22.14 -12.35 -9.74
CA SER A 375 -23.12 -11.37 -10.23
C SER A 375 -23.26 -10.16 -9.29
N GLU A 376 -23.37 -10.40 -7.98
CA GLU A 376 -23.50 -9.33 -6.98
C GLU A 376 -22.24 -8.45 -6.94
N LEU A 377 -21.04 -9.04 -6.96
CA LEU A 377 -19.77 -8.28 -6.98
C LEU A 377 -19.55 -7.56 -8.33
N GLN A 378 -19.94 -8.18 -9.44
CA GLN A 378 -19.90 -7.58 -10.77
C GLN A 378 -20.76 -6.32 -10.85
N GLU A 379 -21.98 -6.35 -10.30
CA GLU A 379 -22.86 -5.18 -10.24
C GLU A 379 -22.27 -4.07 -9.37
N GLN A 380 -21.69 -4.42 -8.21
CA GLN A 380 -21.02 -3.46 -7.33
C GLN A 380 -19.83 -2.79 -8.01
N TRP A 381 -18.95 -3.58 -8.63
CA TRP A 381 -17.81 -3.07 -9.37
C TRP A 381 -18.26 -2.16 -10.51
N ALA A 382 -19.23 -2.60 -11.32
CA ALA A 382 -19.75 -1.80 -12.44
C ALA A 382 -20.30 -0.45 -11.95
N ALA A 383 -21.06 -0.44 -10.85
CA ALA A 383 -21.58 0.79 -10.26
C ALA A 383 -20.48 1.76 -9.79
N GLN A 384 -19.37 1.24 -9.25
CA GLN A 384 -18.24 2.05 -8.81
C GLN A 384 -17.46 2.67 -9.98
N VAL A 385 -17.29 1.94 -11.08
CA VAL A 385 -16.43 2.39 -12.18
C VAL A 385 -17.18 3.13 -13.29
N THR A 386 -18.51 2.99 -13.40
CA THR A 386 -19.30 3.51 -14.54
C THR A 386 -19.03 4.98 -14.84
N GLN A 387 -18.94 5.85 -13.82
CA GLN A 387 -18.69 7.27 -14.05
C GLN A 387 -17.29 7.52 -14.62
N GLY A 388 -16.24 7.06 -13.94
CA GLY A 388 -14.86 7.25 -14.41
C GLY A 388 -14.58 6.56 -15.75
N TRP A 389 -15.27 5.45 -16.02
CA TRP A 389 -15.22 4.76 -17.31
C TRP A 389 -15.78 5.63 -18.44
N ALA A 390 -16.96 6.21 -18.24
CA ALA A 390 -17.60 7.08 -19.22
C ALA A 390 -16.81 8.38 -19.44
N GLU A 391 -16.23 8.95 -18.38
CA GLU A 391 -15.32 10.10 -18.47
C GLU A 391 -14.10 9.77 -19.32
N ARG A 392 -13.42 8.65 -19.03
CA ARG A 392 -12.25 8.19 -19.80
C ARG A 392 -12.56 7.93 -21.28
N TYR A 393 -13.72 7.31 -21.55
CA TYR A 393 -14.18 7.08 -22.92
C TYR A 393 -14.41 8.40 -23.64
N ALA A 394 -15.13 9.35 -23.03
CA ALA A 394 -15.41 10.65 -23.61
C ALA A 394 -14.12 11.47 -23.89
N GLU A 395 -13.16 11.46 -22.97
CA GLU A 395 -11.83 12.05 -23.16
C GLU A 395 -11.13 11.45 -24.39
N THR A 396 -11.10 10.12 -24.49
CA THR A 396 -10.44 9.43 -25.59
C THR A 396 -11.13 9.72 -26.94
N GLN A 397 -12.46 9.79 -26.97
CA GLN A 397 -13.19 10.18 -28.18
C GLN A 397 -12.89 11.63 -28.59
N ALA A 398 -12.76 12.55 -27.63
CA ALA A 398 -12.36 13.93 -27.90
C ALA A 398 -10.93 14.01 -28.46
N GLU A 399 -10.00 13.23 -27.90
CA GLU A 399 -8.62 13.13 -28.40
C GLU A 399 -8.55 12.56 -29.82
N ARG A 400 -9.35 11.52 -30.13
CA ARG A 400 -9.47 10.96 -31.48
C ARG A 400 -10.05 11.96 -32.48
N ALA A 401 -11.09 12.70 -32.07
CA ALA A 401 -11.67 13.76 -32.89
C ALA A 401 -10.64 14.87 -33.15
N LYS A 402 -9.86 15.25 -32.13
CA LYS A 402 -8.78 16.24 -32.25
C LYS A 402 -7.68 15.77 -33.18
N LEU A 403 -7.25 14.51 -33.07
CA LEU A 403 -6.26 13.92 -33.98
C LEU A 403 -6.73 13.97 -35.44
N GLN A 404 -8.01 13.66 -35.69
CA GLN A 404 -8.56 13.73 -37.05
C GLN A 404 -8.66 15.18 -37.56
N GLU A 405 -9.02 16.13 -36.70
CA GLU A 405 -9.00 17.56 -37.03
C GLU A 405 -7.60 18.00 -37.46
N LEU A 406 -6.58 17.69 -36.64
CA LEU A 406 -5.19 18.05 -36.93
C LEU A 406 -4.67 17.41 -38.23
N ARG A 407 -5.05 16.15 -38.51
CA ARG A 407 -4.71 15.46 -39.77
C ARG A 407 -5.33 16.12 -41.00
N ASN A 408 -6.50 16.72 -40.86
CA ASN A 408 -7.23 17.35 -41.96
C ASN A 408 -6.80 18.81 -42.23
N LEU A 409 -5.92 19.39 -41.41
CA LEU A 409 -5.41 20.74 -41.63
C LEU A 409 -4.57 20.80 -42.93
N PRO A 410 -4.89 21.70 -43.87
CA PRO A 410 -4.18 21.80 -45.15
C PRO A 410 -2.71 22.25 -44.98
N GLU A 411 -2.43 23.04 -43.95
CA GLU A 411 -1.09 23.45 -43.52
C GLU A 411 -1.06 23.35 -41.99
N ARG A 412 0.03 22.78 -41.44
CA ARG A 412 0.20 22.55 -39.99
C ARG A 412 1.39 23.36 -39.50
N GLU A 413 1.14 24.24 -38.53
CA GLU A 413 2.20 24.88 -37.75
C GLU A 413 2.93 23.85 -36.88
N ALA A 414 4.13 24.20 -36.38
CA ALA A 414 4.94 23.29 -35.58
C ALA A 414 4.18 22.74 -34.35
N GLU A 415 3.45 23.60 -33.63
CA GLU A 415 2.64 23.20 -32.46
C GLU A 415 1.51 22.23 -32.82
N SER A 416 0.80 22.47 -33.92
CA SER A 416 -0.26 21.57 -34.39
C SER A 416 0.32 20.24 -34.89
N GLN A 417 1.50 20.26 -35.50
CA GLN A 417 2.17 19.06 -35.97
C GLN A 417 2.67 18.20 -34.80
N ILE A 418 3.27 18.80 -33.77
CA ILE A 418 3.75 18.04 -32.61
C ILE A 418 2.62 17.54 -31.73
N GLU A 419 1.54 18.30 -31.57
CA GLU A 419 0.32 17.85 -30.89
C GLU A 419 -0.26 16.62 -31.60
N MET A 420 -0.32 16.65 -32.94
CA MET A 420 -0.77 15.50 -33.74
C MET A 420 0.11 14.26 -33.52
N LEU A 421 1.44 14.42 -33.55
CA LEU A 421 2.38 13.31 -33.32
C LEU A 421 2.26 12.77 -31.88
N SER A 422 2.08 13.66 -30.89
CA SER A 422 1.82 13.27 -29.50
C SER A 422 0.52 12.48 -29.35
N LEU A 423 -0.54 12.88 -30.04
CA LEU A 423 -1.83 12.20 -30.02
C LEU A 423 -1.74 10.83 -30.71
N SER A 424 -1.10 10.75 -31.89
CA SER A 424 -0.87 9.48 -32.59
C SER A 424 -0.04 8.51 -31.73
N MET A 425 1.03 8.97 -31.10
CA MET A 425 1.87 8.12 -30.25
C MET A 425 1.09 7.46 -29.09
N ARG A 426 0.05 8.14 -28.59
CA ARG A 426 -0.77 7.69 -27.46
C ARG A 426 -2.00 6.88 -27.88
N LEU A 427 -2.63 7.24 -29.00
CA LEU A 427 -3.88 6.63 -29.48
C LEU A 427 -3.66 5.48 -30.47
N GLU A 428 -2.50 5.43 -31.12
CA GLU A 428 -2.13 4.48 -32.18
C GLU A 428 -0.71 3.93 -31.91
N PRO A 429 -0.50 3.26 -30.76
CA PRO A 429 0.83 2.79 -30.33
C PRO A 429 1.48 1.78 -31.29
N GLU A 430 0.71 1.18 -32.19
CA GLU A 430 1.18 0.30 -33.26
C GLU A 430 1.89 1.05 -34.41
N VAL A 431 1.68 2.36 -34.54
CA VAL A 431 2.29 3.18 -35.59
C VAL A 431 3.69 3.61 -35.14
N ASP A 432 4.70 3.28 -35.95
CA ASP A 432 6.07 3.71 -35.69
C ASP A 432 6.29 5.14 -36.18
N LEU A 433 6.35 6.09 -35.25
CA LEU A 433 6.46 7.53 -35.54
C LEU A 433 7.91 8.05 -35.54
N ARG A 434 8.92 7.16 -35.47
CA ARG A 434 10.33 7.57 -35.35
C ARG A 434 10.78 8.43 -36.53
N GLU A 435 10.37 8.10 -37.75
CA GLU A 435 10.74 8.85 -38.95
C GLU A 435 10.07 10.24 -38.97
N GLU A 436 8.79 10.30 -38.62
CA GLU A 436 8.00 11.53 -38.56
C GLU A 436 8.50 12.48 -37.46
N LEU A 437 8.84 11.95 -36.28
CA LEU A 437 9.43 12.71 -35.18
C LEU A 437 10.84 13.21 -35.54
N ALA A 438 11.64 12.40 -36.24
CA ALA A 438 12.94 12.84 -36.74
C ALA A 438 12.82 13.96 -37.78
N ALA A 439 11.87 13.85 -38.71
CA ALA A 439 11.58 14.88 -39.70
C ALA A 439 11.09 16.18 -39.04
N PHE A 440 10.21 16.08 -38.04
CA PHE A 440 9.75 17.22 -37.25
C PHE A 440 10.91 17.94 -36.55
N ASN A 441 11.77 17.21 -35.84
CA ASN A 441 12.91 17.81 -35.14
C ASN A 441 14.00 18.33 -36.09
N ALA A 442 14.12 17.77 -37.30
CA ALA A 442 15.02 18.32 -38.32
C ALA A 442 14.60 19.72 -38.76
N ALA A 443 13.28 19.97 -38.85
CA ALA A 443 12.69 21.28 -39.14
C ALA A 443 12.60 22.21 -37.91
N ASN A 444 12.43 21.63 -36.72
CA ASN A 444 12.21 22.36 -35.45
C ASN A 444 13.26 21.96 -34.40
N ARG A 445 14.53 22.32 -34.64
CA ARG A 445 15.69 21.77 -33.92
C ARG A 445 15.71 22.02 -32.40
N ASP A 446 15.06 23.08 -31.95
CA ASP A 446 15.04 23.51 -30.54
C ASP A 446 13.61 23.45 -29.97
N HIS A 447 12.79 22.52 -30.48
CA HIS A 447 11.45 22.27 -29.93
C HIS A 447 11.55 21.19 -28.83
N ALA A 448 11.56 21.61 -27.56
CA ALA A 448 11.81 20.72 -26.42
C ALA A 448 10.88 19.50 -26.38
N PHE A 449 9.58 19.72 -26.56
CA PHE A 449 8.61 18.61 -26.55
C PHE A 449 8.80 17.64 -27.74
N GLY A 450 9.34 18.12 -28.86
CA GLY A 450 9.64 17.28 -30.02
C GLY A 450 10.85 16.40 -29.80
N LEU A 451 11.90 16.98 -29.20
CA LEU A 451 13.08 16.24 -28.75
C LEU A 451 12.70 15.18 -27.70
N TYR A 452 11.83 15.55 -26.76
CA TYR A 452 11.29 14.61 -25.77
C TYR A 452 10.56 13.44 -26.44
N LEU A 453 9.57 13.70 -27.30
CA LEU A 453 8.79 12.64 -27.96
C LEU A 453 9.64 11.73 -28.83
N GLN A 454 10.58 12.28 -29.61
CA GLN A 454 11.53 11.46 -30.38
C GLN A 454 12.43 10.62 -29.46
N GLY A 455 12.89 11.21 -28.36
CA GLY A 455 13.65 10.51 -27.33
C GLY A 455 12.89 9.31 -26.77
N VAL A 456 11.64 9.50 -26.36
CA VAL A 456 10.76 8.43 -25.86
C VAL A 456 10.58 7.34 -26.92
N ALA A 457 10.23 7.70 -28.16
CA ALA A 457 9.99 6.75 -29.25
C ALA A 457 11.21 5.88 -29.58
N LEU A 458 12.42 6.43 -29.49
CA LEU A 458 13.67 5.67 -29.66
C LEU A 458 13.91 4.72 -28.48
N LEU A 459 13.72 5.19 -27.24
CA LEU A 459 13.91 4.36 -26.05
C LEU A 459 12.92 3.18 -26.01
N ASP A 460 11.67 3.39 -26.46
CA ASP A 460 10.67 2.32 -26.59
C ASP A 460 11.12 1.19 -27.54
N LYS A 461 12.03 1.48 -28.49
CA LYS A 461 12.63 0.50 -29.41
C LYS A 461 13.99 -0.03 -28.94
N GLY A 462 14.43 0.30 -27.73
CA GLY A 462 15.73 -0.11 -27.22
C GLY A 462 16.89 0.77 -27.69
N GLU A 463 16.64 1.88 -28.38
CA GLU A 463 17.67 2.71 -28.97
C GLU A 463 18.19 3.77 -27.99
N ARG A 464 19.41 3.55 -27.48
CA ARG A 464 20.07 4.43 -26.51
C ARG A 464 20.20 5.89 -26.96
N LEU A 465 20.18 6.16 -28.26
CA LEU A 465 20.24 7.52 -28.80
C LEU A 465 19.14 8.41 -28.21
N GLY A 466 18.00 7.84 -27.81
CA GLY A 466 16.92 8.57 -27.16
C GLY A 466 17.34 9.31 -25.88
N LEU A 467 18.31 8.80 -25.10
CA LEU A 467 18.82 9.47 -23.90
C LEU A 467 19.43 10.85 -24.23
N SER A 468 20.15 10.94 -25.35
CA SER A 468 20.76 12.20 -25.78
C SER A 468 19.72 13.25 -26.21
N LEU A 469 18.59 12.80 -26.75
CA LEU A 469 17.47 13.68 -27.10
C LEU A 469 16.72 14.15 -25.85
N LEU A 470 16.57 13.28 -24.85
CA LEU A 470 16.03 13.66 -23.54
C LEU A 470 16.94 14.69 -22.85
N ASP A 471 18.26 14.49 -22.86
CA ASP A 471 19.21 15.48 -22.32
C ASP A 471 19.06 16.84 -23.02
N ARG A 472 18.99 16.85 -24.34
CA ARG A 472 18.80 18.08 -25.11
C ARG A 472 17.43 18.73 -24.87
N ALA A 473 16.36 17.94 -24.67
CA ALA A 473 15.05 18.49 -24.31
C ALA A 473 15.11 19.27 -22.99
N MET A 474 15.86 18.78 -22.00
CA MET A 474 16.08 19.46 -20.72
C MET A 474 16.94 20.73 -20.84
N GLU A 475 17.90 20.75 -21.77
CA GLU A 475 18.71 21.93 -22.05
C GLU A 475 17.89 23.05 -22.72
N VAL A 476 16.95 22.67 -23.59
CA VAL A 476 16.07 23.62 -24.29
C VAL A 476 14.97 24.13 -23.38
N ASP A 477 14.34 23.25 -22.61
CA ASP A 477 13.28 23.59 -21.67
C ASP A 477 13.47 22.86 -20.33
N PRO A 478 13.86 23.60 -19.26
CA PRO A 478 13.99 23.03 -17.93
C PRO A 478 12.72 22.36 -17.40
N GLU A 479 11.52 22.75 -17.84
CA GLU A 479 10.26 22.11 -17.40
C GLU A 479 10.17 20.64 -17.85
N ALA A 480 10.87 20.27 -18.93
CA ALA A 480 10.96 18.89 -19.39
C ALA A 480 11.82 17.99 -18.48
N THR A 481 12.60 18.56 -17.56
CA THR A 481 13.56 17.83 -16.69
C THR A 481 12.93 16.64 -16.00
N LYS A 482 11.76 16.86 -15.39
CA LYS A 482 11.08 15.81 -14.64
C LYS A 482 10.65 14.64 -15.52
N ALA A 483 9.97 14.93 -16.63
CA ALA A 483 9.47 13.91 -17.55
C ALA A 483 10.64 13.16 -18.24
N ALA A 484 11.66 13.89 -18.68
CA ALA A 484 12.85 13.32 -19.31
C ALA A 484 13.64 12.40 -18.35
N CYS A 485 13.91 12.85 -17.12
CA CYS A 485 14.61 12.04 -16.12
C CYS A 485 13.83 10.78 -15.75
N GLN A 486 12.50 10.87 -15.62
CA GLN A 486 11.65 9.72 -15.34
C GLN A 486 11.71 8.67 -16.46
N ARG A 487 11.59 9.09 -17.73
CA ARG A 487 11.70 8.15 -18.85
C ARG A 487 13.10 7.52 -18.94
N ALA A 488 14.15 8.32 -18.79
CA ALA A 488 15.53 7.85 -18.81
C ALA A 488 15.80 6.82 -17.69
N TYR A 489 15.30 7.08 -16.48
CA TYR A 489 15.41 6.16 -15.35
C TYR A 489 14.78 4.80 -15.65
N VAL A 490 13.55 4.78 -16.17
CA VAL A 490 12.84 3.53 -16.51
C VAL A 490 13.66 2.71 -17.51
N PHE A 491 14.10 3.34 -18.60
CA PHE A 491 14.91 2.66 -19.62
C PHE A 491 16.22 2.10 -19.07
N LEU A 492 16.97 2.89 -18.30
CA LEU A 492 18.26 2.46 -17.75
C LEU A 492 18.10 1.36 -16.68
N SER A 493 17.01 1.40 -15.90
CA SER A 493 16.70 0.38 -14.92
C SER A 493 16.38 -0.96 -15.59
N GLU A 494 15.63 -0.94 -16.71
CA GLU A 494 15.37 -2.14 -17.52
C GLU A 494 16.66 -2.76 -18.09
N GLN A 495 17.66 -1.93 -18.40
CA GLN A 495 18.98 -2.37 -18.86
C GLN A 495 19.96 -2.73 -17.71
N LYS A 496 19.53 -2.62 -16.44
CA LYS A 496 20.36 -2.83 -15.23
C LYS A 496 21.58 -1.89 -15.15
N GLU A 497 21.42 -0.66 -15.63
CA GLU A 497 22.44 0.39 -15.59
C GLU A 497 22.20 1.36 -14.41
N ASP A 498 22.13 0.82 -13.19
CA ASP A 498 21.68 1.53 -11.98
C ASP A 498 22.49 2.79 -11.65
N ALA A 499 23.80 2.79 -11.96
CA ALA A 499 24.67 3.95 -11.73
C ALA A 499 24.23 5.15 -12.58
N LEU A 500 23.94 4.94 -13.87
CA LEU A 500 23.46 5.99 -14.76
C LEU A 500 22.01 6.36 -14.47
N ALA A 501 21.16 5.38 -14.13
CA ALA A 501 19.79 5.65 -13.69
C ALA A 501 19.76 6.60 -12.48
N SER A 502 20.68 6.41 -11.53
CA SER A 502 20.83 7.26 -10.34
C SER A 502 21.24 8.69 -10.67
N GLU A 503 22.03 8.92 -11.73
CA GLU A 503 22.39 10.27 -12.16
C GLU A 503 21.16 11.07 -12.60
N TYR A 504 20.23 10.46 -13.33
CA TYR A 504 18.98 11.11 -13.73
C TYR A 504 18.06 11.40 -12.53
N VAL A 505 18.05 10.53 -11.52
CA VAL A 505 17.32 10.79 -10.26
C VAL A 505 17.93 11.98 -9.51
N GLU A 506 19.26 12.09 -9.45
CA GLU A 506 19.91 13.26 -8.84
C GLU A 506 19.62 14.56 -9.60
N ARG A 507 19.58 14.52 -10.93
CA ARG A 507 19.21 15.69 -11.75
C ARG A 507 17.79 16.15 -11.48
N TRP A 508 16.83 15.21 -11.47
CA TRP A 508 15.44 15.51 -11.08
C TRP A 508 15.37 16.10 -9.66
N ARG A 509 16.07 15.50 -8.68
CA ARG A 509 16.07 16.00 -7.31
C ARG A 509 16.63 17.42 -7.17
N LYS A 510 17.71 17.75 -7.89
CA LYS A 510 18.30 19.09 -7.91
C LYS A 510 17.35 20.12 -8.53
N TYR A 511 16.56 19.73 -9.53
CA TYR A 511 15.51 20.59 -10.10
C TYR A 511 14.43 20.90 -9.05
N ASP A 512 13.87 19.88 -8.39
CA ASP A 512 12.83 20.06 -7.36
C ASP A 512 13.33 20.91 -6.17
N GLU A 513 14.60 20.74 -5.76
CA GLU A 513 15.24 21.55 -4.71
C GLU A 513 15.51 23.00 -5.14
N GLY A 514 15.66 23.24 -6.46
CA GLY A 514 15.84 24.56 -7.07
C GLY A 514 14.55 25.39 -7.15
N GLU A 515 13.42 24.77 -7.49
CA GLU A 515 12.09 25.43 -7.48
C GLU A 515 11.57 25.72 -6.07
N ALA A 516 11.98 24.94 -5.06
CA ALA A 516 11.53 25.11 -3.67
C ALA A 516 12.10 26.35 -2.95
N ARG A 517 12.94 27.18 -3.61
CA ARG A 517 13.38 28.48 -3.10
C ARG A 517 12.57 29.61 -3.77
N PRO A 518 11.57 30.20 -3.10
CA PRO A 518 11.03 31.47 -3.57
C PRO A 518 12.11 32.55 -3.44
N ALA A 519 12.27 33.37 -4.48
CA ALA A 519 13.03 34.62 -4.44
C ALA A 519 12.37 35.64 -3.51
#